data_AF-A0A960WMX7-F1
#
_entry.id   AF-A0A960WMX7-F1
#
_cell.length_a   1.000
_cell.length_b   1.000
_cell.length_c   1.000
_cell.angle_alpha   90.00
_cell.angle_beta   90.00
_cell.angle_gamma   90.00
#
_symmetry.space_group_name_H-M   'P 1'
#
loop_
_entity.id
_entity.type
_entity.pdbx_description
1 polymer ?
#
loop_
_entity_poly.entity_id
_entity_poly.type
_entity_poly.pdbx_seq_one_letter_code
_entity_poly.pdbx_strand_id
1 'polypeptide(L)'
;MKLVQKSLTSLLSVIYLLIGASFSSLSAQDNNPPHLAHYDPTKGFKPAQANLTEIFLQIAGSLECHGSPEPYLRHIQSEHARVSQLYKEKTGKKHAGRMPTHMSAAYVDLMVKNWNTLSSPLQLEPFAKEIGRCAREGIMGTRLGGTYAVQIFNEHQRAVAARMKGQSNAISGFEELRQRMEKDLLFGKLGGSAEGLETSRRDAVSYALTITDRFWRKSEEVRSIAEPAKAAEVNQGLKEFFLDLGYLAQSELEIGILESALRQL
;
A
#
# COMPACT_ATOMS: atom_id res chain seq x y z
N MET A 1 -0.18 16.42 36.59
CA MET A 1 0.72 15.48 37.31
C MET A 1 -0.13 14.37 37.91
N LYS A 2 0.37 13.11 37.82
CA LYS A 2 -0.30 11.82 38.10
C LYS A 2 -1.05 11.18 36.92
N LEU A 3 -0.26 10.76 35.92
CA LEU A 3 -0.38 9.45 35.23
C LEU A 3 0.87 9.27 34.35
N VAL A 4 2.03 9.48 34.98
CA VAL A 4 3.37 9.14 34.46
C VAL A 4 3.96 8.22 35.51
N GLN A 5 3.58 6.93 35.52
CA GLN A 5 4.28 5.92 36.34
C GLN A 5 3.87 4.44 36.15
N LYS A 6 3.19 4.06 35.06
CA LYS A 6 3.04 2.66 34.62
C LYS A 6 2.90 2.74 33.09
N SER A 7 3.86 2.41 32.25
CA SER A 7 4.82 1.31 32.25
C SER A 7 6.09 1.76 31.51
N LEU A 8 7.16 2.00 32.27
CA LEU A 8 8.48 2.31 31.74
C LEU A 8 9.47 1.41 32.48
N THR A 9 9.32 0.09 32.29
CA THR A 9 10.26 -0.95 32.75
C THR A 9 9.84 -2.31 32.21
N SER A 10 10.52 -2.77 31.16
CA SER A 10 10.90 -4.17 30.88
C SER A 10 11.69 -4.15 29.56
N LEU A 11 12.98 -3.85 29.62
CA LEU A 11 14.11 -4.80 29.75
C LEU A 11 14.74 -5.08 28.38
N LEU A 12 15.83 -4.35 28.14
CA LEU A 12 16.89 -4.69 27.22
C LEU A 12 17.61 -5.98 27.68
N SER A 13 18.28 -6.63 26.72
CA SER A 13 19.29 -7.71 26.79
C SER A 13 18.84 -9.18 26.94
N VAL A 14 19.07 -10.01 25.89
CA VAL A 14 20.02 -11.16 25.83
C VAL A 14 20.09 -11.74 24.38
N ILE A 15 21.11 -11.31 23.65
CA ILE A 15 22.18 -12.01 22.88
C ILE A 15 22.11 -13.52 22.46
N TYR A 16 22.59 -13.76 21.22
CA TYR A 16 23.34 -14.90 20.59
C TYR A 16 22.68 -16.10 19.85
N LEU A 17 23.01 -16.17 18.54
CA LEU A 17 23.53 -17.28 17.71
C LEU A 17 22.70 -18.58 17.49
N LEU A 18 22.32 -18.87 16.23
CA LEU A 18 23.03 -19.81 15.34
C LEU A 18 22.42 -19.93 13.92
N ILE A 19 23.35 -20.26 13.03
CA ILE A 19 23.33 -20.51 11.58
C ILE A 19 22.31 -21.58 11.15
N GLY A 20 21.75 -21.46 9.93
CA GLY A 20 21.09 -22.59 9.28
C GLY A 20 20.46 -22.31 7.91
N ALA A 21 21.29 -22.29 6.87
CA ALA A 21 21.02 -22.70 5.49
C ALA A 21 19.69 -22.30 4.81
N SER A 22 19.77 -21.44 3.78
CA SER A 22 19.08 -21.64 2.50
C SER A 22 19.71 -20.76 1.42
N PHE A 23 20.88 -21.18 0.93
CA PHE A 23 21.25 -20.95 -0.46
C PHE A 23 20.70 -22.11 -1.30
N SER A 24 20.41 -21.83 -2.57
CA SER A 24 19.80 -22.67 -3.62
C SER A 24 18.29 -22.45 -3.72
N SER A 25 17.77 -21.79 -4.74
CA SER A 25 18.00 -22.08 -6.16
C SER A 25 18.11 -20.82 -7.03
N LEU A 26 19.29 -20.61 -7.62
CA LEU A 26 19.44 -19.82 -8.84
C LEU A 26 18.91 -20.66 -10.01
N SER A 27 17.62 -20.50 -10.30
CA SER A 27 17.11 -20.72 -11.65
C SER A 27 17.24 -19.40 -12.40
N ALA A 28 17.86 -19.45 -13.58
CA ALA A 28 18.09 -18.34 -14.50
C ALA A 28 16.92 -17.33 -14.50
N GLN A 29 17.15 -16.18 -13.88
CA GLN A 29 16.22 -15.07 -13.89
C GLN A 29 16.30 -14.41 -15.26
N ASP A 30 15.15 -14.22 -15.91
CA ASP A 30 14.94 -13.07 -16.78
C ASP A 30 15.64 -11.87 -16.13
N ASN A 31 16.63 -11.27 -16.80
CA ASN A 31 17.43 -10.16 -16.26
C ASN A 31 16.63 -8.88 -15.99
N ASN A 32 15.29 -8.94 -16.07
CA ASN A 32 14.40 -7.85 -15.79
C ASN A 32 14.11 -7.78 -14.28
N PRO A 33 14.27 -6.60 -13.65
CA PRO A 33 13.85 -6.40 -12.27
C PRO A 33 12.41 -6.89 -12.03
N PRO A 34 12.13 -7.63 -10.93
CA PRO A 34 10.82 -8.26 -10.71
C PRO A 34 9.63 -7.29 -10.72
N HIS A 35 9.82 -6.01 -10.40
CA HIS A 35 8.76 -5.01 -10.48
C HIS A 35 8.28 -4.74 -11.91
N LEU A 36 9.11 -4.96 -12.94
CA LEU A 36 8.75 -4.71 -14.35
C LEU A 36 7.61 -5.60 -14.86
N ALA A 37 7.38 -6.75 -14.22
CA ALA A 37 6.23 -7.60 -14.54
C ALA A 37 4.88 -6.92 -14.24
N HIS A 38 4.86 -5.99 -13.29
CA HIS A 38 3.63 -5.35 -12.81
C HIS A 38 3.60 -3.85 -13.10
N TYR A 39 4.77 -3.20 -13.15
CA TYR A 39 4.92 -1.79 -13.48
C TYR A 39 6.13 -1.59 -14.40
N ASP A 40 5.87 -1.27 -15.66
CA ASP A 40 6.89 -0.96 -16.66
C ASP A 40 6.94 0.57 -16.85
N PRO A 41 8.00 1.26 -16.39
CA PRO A 41 8.07 2.71 -16.46
C PRO A 41 8.06 3.25 -17.91
N THR A 42 8.39 2.42 -18.90
CA THR A 42 8.34 2.80 -20.31
C THR A 42 6.92 2.80 -20.88
N LYS A 43 6.03 1.97 -20.32
CA LYS A 43 4.61 1.88 -20.70
C LYS A 43 3.72 2.69 -19.77
N GLY A 44 4.22 3.04 -18.59
CA GLY A 44 3.45 3.67 -17.53
C GLY A 44 2.49 2.69 -16.86
N PHE A 45 1.51 3.25 -16.15
CA PHE A 45 0.47 2.46 -15.50
C PHE A 45 -0.54 1.93 -16.53
N LYS A 46 -1.08 0.74 -16.25
CA LYS A 46 -2.27 0.25 -16.95
C LYS A 46 -3.45 1.18 -16.64
N PRO A 47 -4.49 1.26 -17.49
CA PRO A 47 -5.74 1.95 -17.15
C PRO A 47 -6.33 1.42 -15.84
N ALA A 48 -7.27 2.15 -15.23
CA ALA A 48 -7.91 1.77 -13.97
C ALA A 48 -8.34 0.30 -13.94
N GLN A 49 -7.86 -0.45 -12.95
CA GLN A 49 -8.08 -1.89 -12.86
C GLN A 49 -9.30 -2.22 -11.99
N ALA A 50 -9.93 -3.38 -12.25
CA ALA A 50 -11.00 -3.94 -11.42
C ALA A 50 -10.50 -5.12 -10.54
N ASN A 51 -9.18 -5.24 -10.37
CA ASN A 51 -8.52 -6.30 -9.61
C ASN A 51 -7.56 -5.67 -8.60
N LEU A 52 -7.89 -5.81 -7.31
CA LEU A 52 -7.15 -5.15 -6.24
C LEU A 52 -5.72 -5.66 -6.09
N THR A 53 -5.46 -6.92 -6.45
CA THR A 53 -4.10 -7.48 -6.47
C THR A 53 -3.24 -6.77 -7.52
N GLU A 54 -3.75 -6.58 -8.73
CA GLU A 54 -3.02 -5.85 -9.80
C GLU A 54 -2.81 -4.38 -9.43
N ILE A 55 -3.78 -3.74 -8.78
CA ILE A 55 -3.66 -2.37 -8.29
C ILE A 55 -2.49 -2.26 -7.31
N PHE A 56 -2.49 -3.06 -6.24
CA PHE A 56 -1.43 -2.99 -5.24
C PHE A 56 -0.06 -3.42 -5.79
N LEU A 57 0.00 -4.35 -6.76
CA LEU A 57 1.24 -4.69 -7.43
C LEU A 57 1.78 -3.55 -8.30
N GLN A 58 0.91 -2.79 -8.99
CA GLN A 58 1.31 -1.58 -9.72
C GLN A 58 1.83 -0.48 -8.78
N ILE A 59 1.14 -0.24 -7.65
CA ILE A 59 1.59 0.72 -6.64
C ILE A 59 2.96 0.30 -6.09
N ALA A 60 3.10 -0.95 -5.68
CA ALA A 60 4.35 -1.49 -5.14
C ALA A 60 5.50 -1.39 -6.16
N GLY A 61 5.25 -1.75 -7.42
CA GLY A 61 6.23 -1.64 -8.50
C GLY A 61 6.61 -0.18 -8.81
N SER A 62 5.65 0.74 -8.80
CA SER A 62 5.93 2.17 -8.97
C SER A 62 6.77 2.73 -7.82
N LEU A 63 6.48 2.35 -6.57
CA LEU A 63 7.28 2.76 -5.41
C LEU A 63 8.70 2.19 -5.50
N GLU A 64 8.85 0.92 -5.89
CA GLU A 64 10.15 0.26 -6.08
C GLU A 64 10.98 0.93 -7.20
N CYS A 65 10.32 1.39 -8.27
CA CYS A 65 10.98 2.04 -9.40
C CYS A 65 11.36 3.50 -9.09
N HIS A 66 10.39 4.31 -8.66
CA HIS A 66 10.54 5.76 -8.55
C HIS A 66 10.94 6.25 -7.16
N GLY A 67 10.74 5.43 -6.12
CA GLY A 67 10.92 5.85 -4.73
C GLY A 67 10.06 7.06 -4.36
N SER A 68 8.89 7.20 -4.99
CA SER A 68 7.95 8.30 -4.78
C SER A 68 6.52 7.81 -5.05
N PRO A 69 5.53 8.26 -4.28
CA PRO A 69 4.12 8.00 -4.57
C PRO A 69 3.59 8.83 -5.75
N GLU A 70 4.29 9.91 -6.15
CA GLU A 70 3.82 10.88 -7.14
C GLU A 70 3.30 10.25 -8.44
N PRO A 71 4.03 9.34 -9.12
CA PRO A 71 3.60 8.81 -10.40
C PRO A 71 2.21 8.16 -10.32
N TYR A 72 1.94 7.43 -9.24
CA TYR A 72 0.64 6.79 -9.03
C TYR A 72 -0.45 7.81 -8.70
N LEU A 73 -0.16 8.81 -7.86
CA LEU A 73 -1.11 9.89 -7.54
C LEU A 73 -1.58 10.64 -8.79
N ARG A 74 -0.65 10.96 -9.70
CA ARG A 74 -0.96 11.64 -10.97
C ARG A 74 -1.73 10.72 -11.91
N HIS A 75 -1.34 9.46 -12.00
CA HIS A 75 -2.03 8.46 -12.79
C HIS A 75 -3.50 8.34 -12.37
N ILE A 76 -3.78 8.16 -11.08
CA ILE A 76 -5.17 7.95 -10.64
C ILE A 76 -6.02 9.21 -10.83
N GLN A 77 -5.45 10.42 -10.67
CA GLN A 77 -6.14 11.67 -11.05
C GLN A 77 -6.56 11.68 -12.52
N SER A 78 -5.66 11.27 -13.43
CA SER A 78 -5.95 11.19 -14.86
C SER A 78 -7.03 10.16 -15.19
N GLU A 79 -7.00 8.99 -14.54
CA GLU A 79 -7.98 7.92 -14.76
C GLU A 79 -9.36 8.29 -14.26
N HIS A 80 -9.46 9.00 -13.13
CA HIS A 80 -10.73 9.54 -12.66
C HIS A 80 -11.36 10.51 -13.66
N ALA A 81 -10.55 11.39 -14.27
CA ALA A 81 -11.03 12.29 -15.31
C ALA A 81 -11.50 11.51 -16.54
N ARG A 82 -10.69 10.55 -17.02
CA ARG A 82 -10.99 9.71 -18.18
C ARG A 82 -12.28 8.90 -18.00
N VAL A 83 -12.44 8.19 -16.89
CA VAL A 83 -13.64 7.37 -16.61
C VAL A 83 -14.88 8.25 -16.38
N SER A 84 -14.73 9.42 -15.76
CA SER A 84 -15.84 10.36 -15.59
C SER A 84 -16.32 10.93 -16.92
N GLN A 85 -15.40 11.17 -17.85
CA GLN A 85 -15.74 11.57 -19.23
C GLN A 85 -16.47 10.45 -19.97
N LEU A 86 -15.95 9.21 -19.92
CA LEU A 86 -16.60 8.03 -20.49
C LEU A 86 -18.03 7.85 -19.92
N TYR A 87 -18.22 8.04 -18.62
CA TYR A 87 -19.52 7.97 -17.98
C TYR A 87 -20.49 9.01 -18.56
N LYS A 88 -20.02 10.26 -18.73
CA LYS A 88 -20.83 11.33 -19.31
C LYS A 88 -21.21 11.04 -20.76
N GLU A 89 -20.28 10.52 -21.55
CA GLU A 89 -20.52 10.12 -22.94
C GLU A 89 -21.57 9.01 -23.05
N LYS A 90 -21.48 8.00 -22.19
CA LYS A 90 -22.39 6.83 -22.21
C LYS A 90 -23.77 7.10 -21.61
N THR A 91 -23.88 8.01 -20.64
CA THR A 91 -25.13 8.18 -19.85
C THR A 91 -25.78 9.56 -19.99
N GLY A 92 -25.08 10.54 -20.56
CA GLY A 92 -25.50 11.95 -20.58
C GLY A 92 -25.43 12.64 -19.21
N LYS A 93 -25.04 11.94 -18.14
CA LYS A 93 -25.03 12.46 -16.76
C LYS A 93 -23.61 12.75 -16.28
N LYS A 94 -23.47 13.69 -15.35
CA LYS A 94 -22.19 13.92 -14.68
C LYS A 94 -21.93 12.79 -13.68
N HIS A 95 -20.75 12.20 -13.73
CA HIS A 95 -20.30 11.27 -12.70
C HIS A 95 -19.99 12.03 -11.41
N ALA A 96 -20.47 11.53 -10.26
CA ALA A 96 -20.21 12.13 -8.95
C ALA A 96 -18.74 11.99 -8.50
N GLY A 97 -17.91 11.25 -9.24
CA GLY A 97 -16.53 10.96 -8.87
C GLY A 97 -16.46 9.95 -7.72
N ARG A 98 -15.35 9.21 -7.65
CA ARG A 98 -15.02 8.32 -6.51
C ARG A 98 -13.73 8.70 -5.80
N MET A 99 -13.05 9.74 -6.29
CA MET A 99 -11.82 10.26 -5.71
C MET A 99 -12.08 10.72 -4.27
N PRO A 100 -11.19 10.41 -3.31
CA PRO A 100 -11.27 10.98 -1.97
C PRO A 100 -11.36 12.50 -2.02
N THR A 101 -12.21 13.12 -1.21
CA THR A 101 -12.53 14.56 -1.31
C THR A 101 -11.33 15.47 -1.07
N HIS A 102 -10.36 15.03 -0.27
CA HIS A 102 -9.12 15.78 -0.01
C HIS A 102 -8.09 15.68 -1.14
N MET A 103 -8.23 14.72 -2.07
CA MET A 103 -7.29 14.43 -3.18
C MET A 103 -7.40 15.40 -4.37
N SER A 104 -7.37 16.69 -4.08
CA SER A 104 -7.32 17.75 -5.10
C SER A 104 -5.95 17.85 -5.78
N ALA A 105 -5.88 18.52 -6.93
CA ALA A 105 -4.61 18.82 -7.60
C ALA A 105 -3.65 19.60 -6.68
N ALA A 106 -4.16 20.63 -5.99
CA ALA A 106 -3.39 21.44 -5.06
C ALA A 106 -2.86 20.62 -3.86
N TYR A 107 -3.66 19.66 -3.37
CA TYR A 107 -3.21 18.74 -2.33
C TYR A 107 -2.05 17.88 -2.83
N VAL A 108 -2.17 17.27 -4.01
CA VAL A 108 -1.10 16.45 -4.60
C VAL A 108 0.16 17.28 -4.85
N ASP A 109 0.04 18.52 -5.34
CA ASP A 109 1.19 19.41 -5.54
C ASP A 109 1.92 19.73 -4.23
N LEU A 110 1.16 20.03 -3.16
CA LEU A 110 1.72 20.26 -1.83
C LEU A 110 2.40 19.00 -1.28
N MET A 111 1.75 17.85 -1.45
CA MET A 111 2.28 16.55 -1.06
C MET A 111 3.61 16.24 -1.74
N VAL A 112 3.68 16.39 -3.06
CA VAL A 112 4.90 16.18 -3.87
C VAL A 112 6.01 17.15 -3.44
N LYS A 113 5.67 18.42 -3.24
CA LYS A 113 6.63 19.42 -2.74
C LYS A 113 7.21 19.00 -1.38
N ASN A 114 6.36 18.55 -0.45
CA ASN A 114 6.79 18.11 0.88
C ASN A 114 7.65 16.83 0.79
N TRP A 115 7.25 15.86 -0.03
CA TRP A 115 8.01 14.64 -0.28
C TRP A 115 9.42 14.98 -0.79
N ASN A 116 9.52 15.81 -1.82
CA ASN A 116 10.80 16.18 -2.42
C ASN A 116 11.69 16.97 -1.44
N THR A 117 11.09 17.85 -0.65
CA THR A 117 11.80 18.62 0.40
C THR A 117 12.37 17.70 1.48
N LEU A 118 11.61 16.66 1.86
CA LEU A 118 11.98 15.74 2.94
C LEU A 118 12.77 14.51 2.45
N SER A 119 12.81 14.25 1.14
CA SER A 119 13.35 13.01 0.59
C SER A 119 14.83 12.80 0.93
N SER A 120 15.67 13.81 0.70
CA SER A 120 17.09 13.74 1.02
C SER A 120 17.38 13.65 2.53
N PRO A 121 16.86 14.55 3.39
CA PRO A 121 17.18 14.51 4.82
C PRO A 121 16.61 13.28 5.54
N LEU A 122 15.49 12.72 5.07
CA LEU A 122 14.84 11.55 5.70
C LEU A 122 15.05 10.24 4.92
N GLN A 123 15.84 10.25 3.84
CA GLN A 123 16.04 9.08 2.97
C GLN A 123 14.71 8.46 2.51
N LEU A 124 13.75 9.28 2.08
CA LEU A 124 12.40 8.80 1.72
C LEU A 124 12.40 7.97 0.44
N GLU A 125 13.26 8.28 -0.52
CA GLU A 125 13.35 7.50 -1.76
C GLU A 125 13.81 6.06 -1.49
N PRO A 126 14.96 5.80 -0.82
CA PRO A 126 15.33 4.44 -0.43
C PRO A 126 14.26 3.73 0.41
N PHE A 127 13.62 4.45 1.32
CA PHE A 127 12.55 3.92 2.15
C PHE A 127 11.35 3.47 1.31
N ALA A 128 10.84 4.33 0.41
CA ALA A 128 9.73 4.01 -0.48
C ALA A 128 10.04 2.81 -1.38
N LYS A 129 11.27 2.73 -1.90
CA LYS A 129 11.71 1.59 -2.72
C LYS A 129 11.68 0.29 -1.93
N GLU A 130 12.15 0.31 -0.69
CA GLU A 130 12.10 -0.86 0.20
C GLU A 130 10.66 -1.26 0.54
N ILE A 131 9.79 -0.31 0.88
CA ILE A 131 8.37 -0.57 1.14
C ILE A 131 7.69 -1.16 -0.10
N GLY A 132 7.96 -0.61 -1.29
CA GLY A 132 7.44 -1.14 -2.56
C GLY A 132 7.85 -2.60 -2.79
N ARG A 133 9.14 -2.91 -2.62
CA ARG A 133 9.64 -4.29 -2.73
C ARG A 133 8.97 -5.22 -1.72
N CYS A 134 8.94 -4.86 -0.43
CA CYS A 134 8.33 -5.69 0.61
C CYS A 134 6.83 -5.90 0.39
N ALA A 135 6.12 -4.89 -0.09
CA ALA A 135 4.70 -5.02 -0.43
C ALA A 135 4.49 -5.97 -1.60
N ARG A 136 5.30 -5.85 -2.67
CA ARG A 136 5.24 -6.75 -3.83
C ARG A 136 5.52 -8.19 -3.42
N GLU A 137 6.58 -8.44 -2.67
CA GLU A 137 6.93 -9.77 -2.17
C GLU A 137 5.86 -10.32 -1.21
N GLY A 138 5.30 -9.45 -0.36
CA GLY A 138 4.18 -9.78 0.52
C GLY A 138 2.89 -10.14 -0.21
N ILE A 139 2.67 -9.64 -1.42
CA ILE A 139 1.52 -10.00 -2.26
C ILE A 139 1.80 -11.29 -3.02
N MET A 140 2.97 -11.40 -3.64
CA MET A 140 3.34 -12.51 -4.52
C MET A 140 3.70 -13.80 -3.76
N GLY A 141 4.25 -13.66 -2.56
CA GLY A 141 4.78 -14.76 -1.75
C GLY A 141 6.09 -15.32 -2.30
N THR A 142 6.68 -16.26 -1.56
CA THR A 142 7.98 -16.88 -1.90
C THR A 142 7.96 -17.73 -3.18
N ARG A 143 6.79 -18.01 -3.77
CA ARG A 143 6.61 -18.87 -4.95
C ARG A 143 5.77 -18.26 -6.07
N LEU A 144 5.54 -16.94 -6.04
CA LEU A 144 4.73 -16.22 -7.04
C LEU A 144 3.27 -16.72 -7.17
N GLY A 145 2.79 -17.52 -6.21
CA GLY A 145 1.43 -18.07 -6.20
C GLY A 145 0.40 -17.19 -5.48
N GLY A 146 0.84 -16.04 -4.95
CA GLY A 146 0.05 -15.19 -4.07
C GLY A 146 0.14 -15.64 -2.61
N THR A 147 0.01 -14.68 -1.69
CA THR A 147 -0.08 -14.96 -0.26
C THR A 147 -1.53 -14.88 0.25
N TYR A 148 -1.72 -15.05 1.56
CA TYR A 148 -3.01 -14.80 2.21
C TYR A 148 -3.54 -13.36 2.00
N ALA A 149 -2.66 -12.39 1.68
CA ALA A 149 -3.09 -11.03 1.32
C ALA A 149 -3.97 -11.02 0.05
N VAL A 150 -3.65 -11.85 -0.96
CA VAL A 150 -4.45 -11.97 -2.19
C VAL A 150 -5.84 -12.51 -1.89
N GLN A 151 -5.98 -13.41 -0.92
CA GLN A 151 -7.29 -13.93 -0.50
C GLN A 151 -8.14 -12.82 0.14
N ILE A 152 -7.54 -12.02 1.03
CA ILE A 152 -8.19 -10.85 1.63
C ILE A 152 -8.65 -9.87 0.54
N PHE A 153 -7.80 -9.57 -0.45
CA PHE A 153 -8.13 -8.69 -1.58
C PHE A 153 -9.28 -9.25 -2.42
N ASN A 154 -9.25 -10.54 -2.75
CA ASN A 154 -10.29 -11.20 -3.54
C ASN A 154 -11.65 -11.25 -2.82
N GLU A 155 -11.66 -11.35 -1.49
CA GLU A 155 -12.87 -11.25 -0.70
C GLU A 155 -13.40 -9.82 -0.65
N HIS A 156 -12.51 -8.86 -0.40
CA HIS A 156 -12.86 -7.44 -0.37
C HIS A 156 -13.44 -6.96 -1.71
N GLN A 157 -12.77 -7.24 -2.82
CA GLN A 157 -13.24 -6.80 -4.14
C GLN A 157 -14.60 -7.42 -4.52
N ARG A 158 -14.89 -8.66 -4.07
CA ARG A 158 -16.22 -9.28 -4.23
C ARG A 158 -17.27 -8.51 -3.45
N ALA A 159 -16.98 -8.10 -2.22
CA ALA A 159 -17.87 -7.30 -1.40
C ALA A 159 -18.12 -5.90 -2.01
N VAL A 160 -17.08 -5.26 -2.56
CA VAL A 160 -17.20 -3.98 -3.29
C VAL A 160 -18.09 -4.13 -4.51
N ALA A 161 -17.85 -5.15 -5.35
CA ALA A 161 -18.63 -5.40 -6.55
C ALA A 161 -20.10 -5.71 -6.24
N ALA A 162 -20.37 -6.52 -5.21
CA ALA A 162 -21.74 -6.82 -4.76
C ALA A 162 -22.47 -5.55 -4.30
N ARG A 163 -21.80 -4.68 -3.53
CA ARG A 163 -22.35 -3.39 -3.09
C ARG A 163 -22.67 -2.48 -4.27
N MET A 164 -21.74 -2.35 -5.23
CA MET A 164 -21.94 -1.52 -6.41
C MET A 164 -23.09 -2.00 -7.31
N LYS A 165 -23.39 -3.31 -7.29
CA LYS A 165 -24.53 -3.92 -7.98
C LYS A 165 -25.84 -3.84 -7.19
N GLY A 166 -25.84 -3.25 -5.98
CA GLY A 166 -27.02 -3.22 -5.10
C GLY A 166 -27.39 -4.58 -4.49
N GLN A 167 -26.48 -5.56 -4.54
CA GLN A 167 -26.69 -6.91 -4.01
C GLN A 167 -26.32 -7.04 -2.53
N SER A 168 -25.68 -6.02 -1.96
CA SER A 168 -25.29 -5.97 -0.55
C SER A 168 -25.27 -4.53 -0.03
N ASN A 169 -25.64 -4.35 1.23
CA ASN A 169 -25.51 -3.09 1.96
C ASN A 169 -24.33 -3.10 2.95
N ALA A 170 -23.51 -4.15 2.93
CA ALA A 170 -22.34 -4.23 3.79
C ALA A 170 -21.34 -3.12 3.46
N ILE A 171 -20.70 -2.57 4.50
CA ILE A 171 -19.60 -1.62 4.34
C ILE A 171 -18.45 -2.36 3.67
N SER A 172 -18.05 -1.90 2.48
CA SER A 172 -16.93 -2.46 1.71
C SER A 172 -16.04 -1.33 1.19
N GLY A 173 -15.33 -0.67 2.11
CA GLY A 173 -14.44 0.45 1.82
C GLY A 173 -13.02 0.19 2.33
N PHE A 174 -12.08 1.10 2.02
CA PHE A 174 -10.67 0.92 2.39
C PHE A 174 -10.48 0.71 3.90
N GLU A 175 -11.25 1.38 4.74
CA GLU A 175 -11.13 1.26 6.20
C GLU A 175 -11.44 -0.16 6.72
N GLU A 176 -12.42 -0.83 6.11
CA GLU A 176 -12.74 -2.23 6.44
C GLU A 176 -11.58 -3.16 6.01
N LEU A 177 -11.08 -2.98 4.79
CA LEU A 177 -9.91 -3.70 4.29
C LEU A 177 -8.70 -3.50 5.21
N ARG A 178 -8.42 -2.25 5.63
CA ARG A 178 -7.32 -1.89 6.53
C ARG A 178 -7.45 -2.62 7.86
N GLN A 179 -8.61 -2.53 8.52
CA GLN A 179 -8.84 -3.21 9.80
C GLN A 179 -8.65 -4.72 9.68
N ARG A 180 -9.11 -5.30 8.57
CA ARG A 180 -8.92 -6.73 8.30
C ARG A 180 -7.45 -7.09 8.11
N MET A 181 -6.69 -6.31 7.34
CA MET A 181 -5.25 -6.52 7.18
C MET A 181 -4.50 -6.37 8.50
N GLU A 182 -4.83 -5.40 9.34
CA GLU A 182 -4.25 -5.22 10.68
C GLU A 182 -4.51 -6.42 11.59
N LYS A 183 -5.74 -6.94 11.54
CA LYS A 183 -6.13 -8.12 12.32
C LYS A 183 -5.45 -9.40 11.81
N ASP A 184 -5.61 -9.69 10.52
CA ASP A 184 -5.33 -11.01 9.96
C ASP A 184 -3.87 -11.18 9.54
N LEU A 185 -3.18 -10.09 9.19
CA LEU A 185 -1.77 -10.05 8.79
C LEU A 185 -0.85 -9.46 9.87
N LEU A 186 -1.39 -9.03 11.01
CA LEU A 186 -0.65 -8.39 12.10
C LEU A 186 0.07 -7.09 11.71
N PHE A 187 -0.41 -6.39 10.67
CA PHE A 187 0.09 -5.06 10.33
C PHE A 187 0.01 -4.12 11.53
N GLY A 188 1.06 -3.34 11.77
CA GLY A 188 1.14 -2.38 12.87
C GLY A 188 1.54 -2.98 14.23
N LYS A 189 1.84 -4.29 14.32
CA LYS A 189 2.24 -4.96 15.56
C LYS A 189 3.75 -5.25 15.61
N LEU A 190 4.48 -4.57 16.49
CA LEU A 190 5.96 -4.73 16.64
C LEU A 190 6.41 -6.06 17.29
N GLY A 191 5.49 -6.82 17.88
CA GLY A 191 5.77 -8.12 18.50
C GLY A 191 4.95 -9.28 17.90
N GLY A 192 4.44 -9.11 16.68
CA GLY A 192 3.75 -10.21 16.00
C GLY A 192 4.71 -11.33 15.63
N SER A 193 4.19 -12.56 15.54
CA SER A 193 4.93 -13.72 15.07
C SER A 193 4.16 -14.41 13.96
N ALA A 194 4.89 -14.91 12.96
CA ALA A 194 4.36 -15.76 11.90
C ALA A 194 4.53 -17.27 12.24
N GLU A 195 5.07 -17.59 13.41
CA GLU A 195 5.31 -18.96 13.85
C GLU A 195 4.00 -19.75 13.96
N GLY A 196 4.04 -21.00 13.52
CA GLY A 196 2.86 -21.89 13.51
C GLY A 196 1.85 -21.61 12.40
N LEU A 197 1.99 -20.53 11.61
CA LEU A 197 1.11 -20.25 10.48
C LEU A 197 1.44 -21.11 9.26
N GLU A 198 0.42 -21.43 8.47
CA GLU A 198 0.54 -22.02 7.14
C GLU A 198 1.37 -21.12 6.20
N THR A 199 2.09 -21.70 5.25
CA THR A 199 3.11 -21.00 4.44
C THR A 199 2.58 -19.71 3.79
N SER A 200 1.41 -19.74 3.14
CA SER A 200 0.86 -18.58 2.45
C SER A 200 0.51 -17.42 3.39
N ARG A 201 0.10 -17.71 4.62
CA ARG A 201 -0.20 -16.70 5.65
C ARG A 201 1.05 -16.27 6.39
N ARG A 202 1.97 -17.20 6.65
CA ARG A 202 3.28 -16.92 7.22
C ARG A 202 4.05 -15.92 6.37
N ASP A 203 4.07 -16.11 5.05
CA ASP A 203 4.72 -15.19 4.12
C ASP A 203 4.07 -13.79 4.24
N ALA A 204 2.73 -13.71 4.12
CA ALA A 204 2.02 -12.43 4.22
C ALA A 204 2.30 -11.69 5.54
N VAL A 205 2.22 -12.40 6.67
CA VAL A 205 2.49 -11.85 8.01
C VAL A 205 3.95 -11.43 8.14
N SER A 206 4.90 -12.22 7.64
CA SER A 206 6.33 -11.89 7.73
C SER A 206 6.66 -10.58 6.99
N TYR A 207 6.08 -10.37 5.80
CA TYR A 207 6.24 -9.11 5.07
C TYR A 207 5.50 -7.94 5.74
N ALA A 208 4.31 -8.17 6.30
CA ALA A 208 3.58 -7.16 7.07
C ALA A 208 4.35 -6.68 8.31
N LEU A 209 4.97 -7.60 9.04
CA LEU A 209 5.84 -7.30 10.18
C LEU A 209 7.11 -6.57 9.75
N THR A 210 7.69 -6.96 8.61
CA THR A 210 8.86 -6.28 8.03
C THR A 210 8.53 -4.83 7.69
N ILE A 211 7.41 -4.58 7.00
CA ILE A 211 6.92 -3.23 6.69
C ILE A 211 6.71 -2.44 7.99
N THR A 212 6.08 -3.04 8.99
CA THR A 212 5.83 -2.41 10.30
C THR A 212 7.15 -2.00 10.99
N ASP A 213 8.15 -2.89 11.02
CA ASP A 213 9.50 -2.60 11.54
C ASP A 213 10.15 -1.44 10.79
N ARG A 214 10.03 -1.38 9.45
CA ARG A 214 10.58 -0.28 8.65
C ARG A 214 9.95 1.06 8.98
N PHE A 215 8.62 1.13 9.07
CA PHE A 215 7.93 2.35 9.48
C PHE A 215 8.32 2.78 10.89
N TRP A 216 8.46 1.83 11.81
CA TRP A 216 8.90 2.13 13.17
C TRP A 216 10.31 2.69 13.23
N ARG A 217 11.27 2.05 12.55
CA ARG A 217 12.65 2.56 12.48
C ARG A 217 12.73 3.94 11.85
N LYS A 218 11.98 4.18 10.77
CA LYS A 218 11.89 5.51 10.15
C LYS A 218 11.30 6.53 11.13
N SER A 219 10.32 6.13 11.93
CA SER A 219 9.73 7.00 12.95
C SER A 219 10.71 7.36 14.06
N GLU A 220 11.52 6.40 14.52
CA GLU A 220 12.59 6.64 15.49
C GLU A 220 13.69 7.53 14.93
N GLU A 221 14.07 7.35 13.66
CA GLU A 221 15.02 8.21 12.97
C GLU A 221 14.51 9.66 12.88
N VAL A 222 13.24 9.86 12.53
CA VAL A 222 12.63 11.20 12.52
C VAL A 222 12.63 11.82 13.93
N ARG A 223 12.36 11.03 14.98
CA ARG A 223 12.38 11.50 16.38
C ARG A 223 13.79 11.85 16.87
N SER A 224 14.83 11.24 16.32
CA SER A 224 16.21 11.51 16.76
C SER A 224 16.80 12.79 16.14
N ILE A 225 16.23 13.28 15.04
CA ILE A 225 16.74 14.44 14.30
C ILE A 225 15.86 15.69 14.35
N ALA A 226 14.64 15.58 14.90
CA ALA A 226 13.68 16.68 14.97
C ALA A 226 13.07 16.84 16.38
N GLU A 227 12.69 18.08 16.71
CA GLU A 227 11.95 18.39 17.94
C GLU A 227 10.67 17.55 18.06
N PRO A 228 10.24 17.12 19.27
CA PRO A 228 9.17 16.14 19.44
C PRO A 228 7.86 16.46 18.71
N ALA A 229 7.41 17.73 18.75
CA ALA A 229 6.22 18.16 18.04
C ALA A 229 6.38 18.04 16.51
N LYS A 230 7.56 18.43 16.00
CA LYS A 230 7.83 18.37 14.56
C LYS A 230 8.01 16.92 14.09
N ALA A 231 8.65 16.09 14.89
CA ALA A 231 8.78 14.67 14.62
C ALA A 231 7.40 13.99 14.58
N ALA A 232 6.46 14.37 15.46
CA ALA A 232 5.10 13.86 15.43
C ALA A 232 4.36 14.25 14.14
N GLU A 233 4.45 15.51 13.71
CA GLU A 233 3.88 15.98 12.44
C GLU A 233 4.44 15.23 11.23
N VAL A 234 5.77 15.10 11.14
CA VAL A 234 6.42 14.41 10.03
C VAL A 234 6.02 12.93 9.99
N ASN A 235 6.00 12.27 11.14
CA ASN A 235 5.58 10.87 11.23
C ASN A 235 4.12 10.66 10.85
N GLN A 236 3.24 11.57 11.28
CA GLN A 236 1.83 11.53 10.90
C GLN A 236 1.68 11.73 9.39
N GLY A 237 2.35 12.74 8.82
CA GLY A 237 2.35 12.98 7.38
C GLY A 237 2.83 11.74 6.61
N LEU A 238 3.98 11.17 6.98
CA LEU A 238 4.50 9.93 6.37
C LEU A 238 3.47 8.80 6.42
N LYS A 239 2.78 8.59 7.54
CA LYS A 239 1.73 7.58 7.64
C LYS A 239 0.56 7.88 6.71
N GLU A 240 0.08 9.12 6.71
CA GLU A 240 -1.04 9.58 5.86
C GLU A 240 -0.74 9.39 4.38
N PHE A 241 0.49 9.66 3.93
CA PHE A 241 0.92 9.41 2.56
C PHE A 241 0.66 7.98 2.09
N PHE A 242 0.99 6.97 2.91
CA PHE A 242 0.77 5.57 2.53
C PHE A 242 -0.69 5.14 2.70
N LEU A 243 -1.42 5.72 3.66
CA LEU A 243 -2.87 5.49 3.78
C LEU A 243 -3.62 6.04 2.57
N ASP A 244 -3.20 7.20 2.06
CA ASP A 244 -3.74 7.82 0.86
C ASP A 244 -3.60 6.91 -0.36
N LEU A 245 -2.48 6.22 -0.53
CA LEU A 245 -2.32 5.20 -1.58
C LEU A 245 -3.36 4.08 -1.46
N GLY A 246 -3.71 3.67 -0.24
CA GLY A 246 -4.75 2.67 0.01
C GLY A 246 -6.16 3.18 -0.30
N TYR A 247 -6.48 4.41 0.06
CA TYR A 247 -7.74 5.05 -0.34
C TYR A 247 -7.85 5.18 -1.87
N LEU A 248 -6.75 5.52 -2.54
CA LEU A 248 -6.70 5.62 -3.99
C LEU A 248 -6.78 4.26 -4.67
N ALA A 249 -6.20 3.21 -4.10
CA ALA A 249 -6.37 1.84 -4.58
C ALA A 249 -7.85 1.39 -4.53
N GLN A 250 -8.55 1.70 -3.43
CA GLN A 250 -9.99 1.47 -3.32
C GLN A 250 -10.76 2.27 -4.37
N SER A 251 -10.38 3.53 -4.58
CA SER A 251 -11.00 4.41 -5.57
C SER A 251 -10.80 3.89 -6.99
N GLU A 252 -9.59 3.43 -7.33
CA GLU A 252 -9.24 2.80 -8.61
C GLU A 252 -10.10 1.57 -8.86
N LEU A 253 -10.22 0.68 -7.88
CA LEU A 253 -11.07 -0.51 -7.97
C LEU A 253 -12.52 -0.13 -8.34
N GLU A 254 -13.08 0.89 -7.67
CA GLU A 254 -14.45 1.34 -7.93
C GLU A 254 -14.60 1.92 -9.35
N ILE A 255 -13.65 2.75 -9.83
CA ILE A 255 -13.74 3.29 -11.19
C ILE A 255 -13.42 2.25 -12.27
N GLY A 256 -12.59 1.25 -12.00
CA GLY A 256 -12.32 0.14 -12.90
C GLY A 256 -13.54 -0.77 -13.06
N ILE A 257 -14.26 -1.06 -11.97
CA ILE A 257 -15.56 -1.76 -12.03
C ILE A 257 -16.58 -0.95 -12.83
N LEU A 258 -16.65 0.37 -12.58
CA LEU A 258 -17.55 1.26 -13.32
C LEU A 258 -17.22 1.27 -14.82
N GLU A 259 -15.96 1.43 -15.19
CA GLU A 259 -15.53 1.40 -16.59
C GLU A 259 -15.89 0.07 -17.27
N SER A 260 -15.65 -1.06 -16.59
CA SER A 260 -16.03 -2.38 -17.12
C SER A 260 -17.53 -2.47 -17.43
N ALA A 261 -18.37 -1.92 -16.54
CA ALA A 261 -19.81 -1.85 -16.77
C ALA A 261 -20.19 -0.89 -17.93
N LEU A 262 -19.55 0.28 -18.01
CA LEU A 262 -19.81 1.26 -19.08
C LEU A 262 -19.45 0.75 -20.48
N ARG A 263 -18.45 -0.14 -20.59
CA ARG A 263 -18.06 -0.76 -21.86
C ARG A 263 -19.09 -1.78 -22.37
N GLN A 264 -20.00 -2.23 -21.52
CA GLN A 264 -21.07 -3.17 -21.87
C GLN A 264 -22.38 -2.47 -22.29
N LEU A 265 -22.44 -1.13 -22.15
CA LEU A 265 -23.55 -0.28 -22.59
C LEU A 265 -23.31 0.26 -24.01
#